data_AF-A0A9E2PSD5-F1
#
_entry.id   AF-A0A9E2PSD5-F1
#
_cell.length_a   1.000
_cell.length_b   1.000
_cell.length_c   1.000
_cell.angle_alpha   90.00
_cell.angle_beta   90.00
_cell.angle_gamma   90.00
#
_symmetry.space_group_name_H-M   'P 1'
#
loop_
_entity.id
_entity.type
_entity.pdbx_description
1 polymer ?
#
loop_
_entity_poly.entity_id
_entity_poly.type
_entity_poly.pdbx_seq_one_letter_code
_entity_poly.pdbx_strand_id
1 'polypeptide(L)'
;MKIAPLKRTIIAIIVVLALLPASLALGAGLPGPPPPPPPPIPTPPNTGYDHYTIIQAPQGNPDQIVFGTPDNDMIAEYGDTDTATQYAEGSEGDDWLLQVGGDKTINQTAISGDGNDTLYQFGGKGDSNLFALGGGGYKIFIQVGGQGTNNLEIYGGEGGNTMQQYGGLGNNTMKLSGTTGNDVIEMYGSPGNNTMIYNPTPGNDLATILGGGGYNTLTINKRGQSFTLKDYQGRVLFQTGAGGSTITVANLHRITVIGDNGKPIYTYNPGIVPTSIAPLLLLGN
;
A
#
# COMPACT_ATOMS: atom_id res chain seq x y z
N MET A 1 35.89 44.04 -61.49
CA MET A 1 34.94 43.41 -60.56
C MET A 1 35.38 41.96 -60.38
N LYS A 2 35.80 41.60 -59.15
CA LYS A 2 36.35 40.28 -58.74
C LYS A 2 35.27 39.19 -58.94
N ILE A 3 35.58 37.91 -59.18
CA ILE A 3 36.19 36.95 -58.25
C ILE A 3 36.72 35.74 -59.07
N ALA A 4 37.90 35.25 -58.70
CA ALA A 4 38.40 33.91 -59.02
C ALA A 4 38.75 33.17 -57.70
N PRO A 5 38.85 31.82 -57.70
CA PRO A 5 38.29 30.99 -56.63
C PRO A 5 39.32 30.27 -55.74
N LEU A 6 38.76 29.55 -54.77
CA LEU A 6 39.18 28.22 -54.29
C LEU A 6 40.11 28.11 -53.07
N LYS A 7 39.69 27.17 -52.21
CA LYS A 7 40.39 26.42 -51.16
C LYS A 7 40.75 27.16 -49.87
N ARG A 8 40.11 26.72 -48.79
CA ARG A 8 40.82 26.18 -47.60
C ARG A 8 39.87 25.33 -46.76
N THR A 9 40.05 24.02 -46.89
CA THR A 9 39.67 23.02 -45.90
C THR A 9 40.44 23.29 -44.60
N ILE A 10 39.75 23.52 -43.49
CA ILE A 10 40.31 23.35 -42.14
C ILE A 10 39.30 22.54 -41.35
N ILE A 11 39.75 21.36 -40.94
CA ILE A 11 39.13 20.44 -40.00
C ILE A 11 39.13 21.12 -38.64
N ALA A 12 37.94 21.33 -38.07
CA ALA A 12 37.78 21.64 -36.65
C ALA A 12 36.79 20.62 -36.08
N ILE A 13 37.36 19.52 -35.58
CA ILE A 13 36.71 18.59 -34.66
C ILE A 13 36.51 19.37 -33.36
N ILE A 14 35.33 19.95 -33.18
CA ILE A 14 34.87 20.38 -31.86
C ILE A 14 33.92 19.29 -31.38
N VAL A 15 34.47 18.44 -30.52
CA VAL A 15 33.74 17.56 -29.61
C VAL A 15 32.88 18.46 -28.72
N VAL A 16 31.65 18.74 -29.15
CA VAL A 16 30.60 19.15 -28.21
C VAL A 16 30.15 17.87 -27.54
N LEU A 17 30.90 17.53 -26.50
CA LEU A 17 30.57 16.50 -25.54
C LEU A 17 29.18 16.84 -25.02
N ALA A 18 28.20 16.02 -25.40
CA ALA A 18 26.85 16.07 -24.87
C ALA A 18 26.94 15.94 -23.34
N LEU A 19 26.81 17.07 -22.64
CA LEU A 19 26.34 17.09 -21.26
C LEU A 19 24.84 16.79 -21.29
N LEU A 20 24.51 15.56 -21.71
CA LEU A 20 23.33 14.90 -21.19
C LEU A 20 23.63 14.71 -19.70
N PRO A 21 22.77 15.17 -18.77
CA PRO A 21 22.75 14.51 -17.48
C PRO A 21 22.50 13.04 -17.81
N ALA A 22 23.44 12.16 -17.46
CA ALA A 22 23.13 10.77 -17.25
C ALA A 22 22.12 10.74 -16.10
N SER A 23 20.85 10.98 -16.40
CA SER A 23 19.79 10.36 -15.63
C SER A 23 20.07 8.88 -15.83
N LEU A 24 20.71 8.27 -14.84
CA LEU A 24 20.65 6.83 -14.64
C LEU A 24 19.19 6.47 -14.88
N ALA A 25 18.92 5.80 -16.00
CA ALA A 25 17.61 5.30 -16.30
C ALA A 25 17.32 4.26 -15.24
N LEU A 26 16.75 4.69 -14.11
CA LEU A 26 16.00 3.81 -13.23
C LEU A 26 15.01 3.13 -14.18
N GLY A 27 15.22 1.83 -14.40
CA GLY A 27 14.45 1.08 -15.38
C GLY A 27 12.98 1.33 -15.12
N ALA A 28 12.22 1.61 -16.18
CA ALA A 28 10.78 1.79 -16.07
C ALA A 28 10.22 0.63 -15.24
N GLY A 29 9.48 0.95 -14.16
CA GLY A 29 8.84 -0.06 -13.33
C GLY A 29 7.96 -0.99 -14.16
N LEU A 30 7.48 -2.09 -13.55
CA LEU A 30 6.55 -2.99 -14.21
C LEU A 30 5.39 -2.21 -14.85
N PRO A 31 5.08 -2.42 -16.14
CA PRO A 31 4.03 -1.65 -16.80
C PRO A 31 2.66 -2.02 -16.25
N GLY A 32 1.81 -1.01 -16.04
CA GLY A 32 0.41 -1.18 -15.66
C GLY A 32 -0.36 0.14 -15.74
N PRO A 33 -1.67 0.11 -15.47
CA PRO A 33 -2.47 1.32 -15.36
C PRO A 33 -2.06 2.13 -14.12
N PRO A 34 -2.37 3.43 -14.08
CA PRO A 34 -2.26 4.18 -12.83
C PRO A 34 -3.18 3.56 -11.77
N PRO A 35 -2.83 3.69 -10.47
CA PRO A 35 -3.75 3.32 -9.40
C PRO A 35 -5.08 4.09 -9.51
N PRO A 36 -6.22 3.48 -9.10
CA PRO A 36 -7.49 4.19 -9.01
C PRO A 36 -7.42 5.31 -7.96
N PRO A 37 -8.25 6.36 -8.07
CA PRO A 37 -8.36 7.36 -7.01
C PRO A 37 -8.91 6.75 -5.72
N PRO A 38 -8.55 7.29 -4.54
CA PRO A 38 -9.16 6.87 -3.29
C PRO A 38 -10.67 7.16 -3.27
N PRO A 39 -11.46 6.35 -2.56
CA PRO A 39 -12.87 6.66 -2.35
C PRO A 39 -13.04 7.97 -1.56
N PRO A 40 -14.17 8.68 -1.73
CA PRO A 40 -14.47 9.83 -0.88
C PRO A 40 -14.69 9.40 0.57
N ILE A 41 -14.54 10.36 1.50
CA ILE A 41 -14.93 10.17 2.90
C ILE A 41 -16.43 9.80 2.95
N PRO A 42 -16.79 8.65 3.53
CA PRO A 42 -18.19 8.25 3.60
C PRO A 42 -18.96 9.13 4.58
N THR A 43 -20.26 9.28 4.34
CA THR A 43 -21.18 9.87 5.31
C THR A 43 -21.55 8.81 6.35
N PRO A 44 -21.52 9.12 7.66
CA PRO A 44 -21.99 8.21 8.69
C PRO A 44 -23.40 7.68 8.41
N PRO A 45 -23.65 6.36 8.54
CA PRO A 45 -24.99 5.80 8.41
C PRO A 45 -25.89 6.31 9.53
N ASN A 46 -27.19 6.40 9.27
CA ASN A 46 -28.19 6.95 10.21
C ASN A 46 -29.17 5.91 10.77
N THR A 47 -29.01 4.64 10.43
CA THR A 47 -29.83 3.51 10.89
C THR A 47 -28.97 2.24 11.00
N GLY A 48 -29.41 1.25 11.77
CA GLY A 48 -28.76 -0.06 11.88
C GLY A 48 -27.76 -0.22 13.03
N TYR A 49 -27.63 0.79 13.88
CA TYR A 49 -26.72 0.81 15.03
C TYR A 49 -27.47 1.18 16.30
N ASP A 50 -27.02 0.65 17.42
CA ASP A 50 -27.58 0.85 18.75
C ASP A 50 -27.01 2.10 19.42
N HIS A 51 -25.72 2.39 19.18
CA HIS A 51 -25.08 3.62 19.66
C HIS A 51 -24.43 4.43 18.53
N TYR A 52 -24.47 5.76 18.71
CA TYR A 52 -23.94 6.74 17.77
C TYR A 52 -23.02 7.70 18.51
N THR A 53 -21.73 7.69 18.17
CA THR A 53 -20.72 8.59 18.71
C THR A 53 -20.08 9.39 17.58
N ILE A 54 -20.25 10.71 17.60
CA ILE A 54 -19.59 11.62 16.64
C ILE A 54 -18.82 12.68 17.42
N ILE A 55 -17.51 12.74 17.23
CA ILE A 55 -16.63 13.65 17.95
C ILE A 55 -15.82 14.49 16.96
N GLN A 56 -15.82 15.80 17.20
CA GLN A 56 -14.94 16.77 16.53
C GLN A 56 -13.82 17.15 17.49
N ALA A 57 -12.58 17.12 17.01
CA ALA A 57 -11.41 17.53 17.77
C ALA A 57 -11.54 19.00 18.16
N PRO A 58 -11.42 19.36 19.46
CA PRO A 58 -11.19 20.76 19.82
C PRO A 58 -9.81 21.21 19.34
N GLN A 59 -9.62 22.52 19.15
CA GLN A 59 -8.31 23.08 18.80
C GLN A 59 -7.25 22.77 19.88
N GLY A 60 -5.98 22.57 19.49
CA GLY A 60 -4.86 22.45 20.44
C GLY A 60 -4.35 21.03 20.73
N ASN A 61 -4.41 20.15 19.74
CA ASN A 61 -3.92 18.76 19.78
C ASN A 61 -4.67 17.81 20.76
N PRO A 62 -5.96 17.52 20.55
CA PRO A 62 -6.70 16.62 21.42
C PRO A 62 -6.41 15.15 21.12
N ASP A 63 -6.39 14.35 22.18
CA ASP A 63 -6.63 12.91 22.08
C ASP A 63 -8.16 12.69 22.01
N GLN A 64 -8.61 12.03 20.96
CA GLN A 64 -9.97 11.51 20.81
C GLN A 64 -9.88 10.01 21.07
N ILE A 65 -10.58 9.53 22.10
CA ILE A 65 -10.55 8.12 22.51
C ILE A 65 -11.99 7.70 22.73
N VAL A 66 -12.45 6.75 21.92
CA VAL A 66 -13.79 6.17 21.98
C VAL A 66 -13.68 4.67 22.10
N PHE A 67 -14.41 4.11 23.06
CA PHE A 67 -14.63 2.68 23.19
C PHE A 67 -16.10 2.40 22.91
N GLY A 68 -16.33 1.44 22.04
CA GLY A 68 -17.63 0.88 21.74
C GLY A 68 -18.16 0.01 22.88
N THR A 69 -19.32 -0.54 22.62
CA THR A 69 -20.10 -1.45 23.42
C THR A 69 -20.12 -2.82 22.73
N PRO A 70 -20.68 -3.86 23.35
CA PRO A 70 -20.88 -5.14 22.65
C PRO A 70 -22.02 -5.13 21.60
N ASP A 71 -22.74 -4.02 21.46
CA ASP A 71 -23.83 -3.86 20.49
C ASP A 71 -23.31 -3.12 19.24
N ASN A 72 -24.12 -3.06 18.17
CA ASN A 72 -23.68 -2.40 16.93
C ASN A 72 -23.42 -0.90 17.15
N ASP A 73 -22.20 -0.43 16.92
CA ASP A 73 -21.81 0.96 17.12
C ASP A 73 -21.48 1.69 15.83
N MET A 74 -21.84 2.98 15.79
CA MET A 74 -21.34 3.92 14.81
C MET A 74 -20.46 4.95 15.50
N ILE A 75 -19.16 4.92 15.20
CA ILE A 75 -18.15 5.82 15.77
C ILE A 75 -17.53 6.65 14.65
N ALA A 76 -17.58 7.98 14.78
CA ALA A 76 -16.92 8.91 13.87
C ALA A 76 -16.09 9.96 14.62
N GLU A 77 -14.79 9.99 14.36
CA GLU A 77 -13.84 10.96 14.90
C GLU A 77 -13.31 11.85 13.79
N TYR A 78 -13.38 13.17 13.99
CA TYR A 78 -12.90 14.16 13.03
C TYR A 78 -11.84 15.05 13.69
N GLY A 79 -10.69 15.17 13.05
CA GLY A 79 -9.56 15.98 13.46
C GLY A 79 -9.75 17.45 13.09
N ASP A 80 -8.96 18.30 13.73
CA ASP A 80 -8.90 19.75 13.45
C ASP A 80 -7.55 20.11 12.79
N THR A 81 -7.22 21.39 12.67
CA THR A 81 -5.99 21.91 12.05
C THR A 81 -4.68 21.52 12.76
N ASP A 82 -4.76 20.85 13.91
CA ASP A 82 -3.64 20.52 14.79
C ASP A 82 -3.27 19.01 14.74
N THR A 83 -2.17 18.63 15.42
CA THR A 83 -1.77 17.22 15.54
C THR A 83 -2.76 16.50 16.44
N ALA A 84 -3.33 15.38 16.02
CA ALA A 84 -4.31 14.65 16.84
C ALA A 84 -3.95 13.17 16.99
N THR A 85 -4.34 12.60 18.11
CA THR A 85 -4.43 11.15 18.30
C THR A 85 -5.90 10.78 18.27
N GLN A 86 -6.25 9.79 17.47
CA GLN A 86 -7.59 9.24 17.35
C GLN A 86 -7.53 7.75 17.66
N TYR A 87 -8.38 7.30 18.57
CA TYR A 87 -8.50 5.92 18.98
C TYR A 87 -9.97 5.53 19.01
N ALA A 88 -10.34 4.51 18.24
CA ALA A 88 -11.67 3.94 18.25
C ALA A 88 -11.59 2.42 18.40
N GLU A 89 -12.43 1.84 19.25
CA GLU A 89 -12.61 0.39 19.39
C GLU A 89 -14.10 0.05 19.23
N GLY A 90 -14.44 -0.92 18.38
CA GLY A 90 -15.82 -1.41 18.20
C GLY A 90 -16.26 -2.38 19.29
N SER A 91 -15.38 -3.33 19.64
CA SER A 91 -15.59 -4.41 20.63
C SER A 91 -16.30 -5.65 20.05
N GLU A 92 -17.61 -5.79 20.21
CA GLU A 92 -18.42 -6.85 19.58
C GLU A 92 -19.55 -6.18 18.79
N GLY A 93 -20.09 -6.86 17.78
CA GLY A 93 -21.20 -6.32 16.98
C GLY A 93 -20.79 -6.05 15.54
N ASP A 94 -21.73 -5.60 14.71
CA ASP A 94 -21.41 -5.15 13.35
C ASP A 94 -21.16 -3.63 13.39
N ASP A 95 -19.91 -3.23 13.55
CA ASP A 95 -19.54 -1.84 13.84
C ASP A 95 -19.16 -1.02 12.61
N TRP A 96 -19.34 0.29 12.71
CA TRP A 96 -18.92 1.27 11.72
C TRP A 96 -18.03 2.34 12.32
N LEU A 97 -16.76 2.33 11.94
CA LEU A 97 -15.74 3.23 12.47
C LEU A 97 -15.24 4.16 11.35
N LEU A 98 -15.20 5.47 11.63
CA LEU A 98 -14.61 6.47 10.76
C LEU A 98 -13.66 7.36 11.56
N GLN A 99 -12.41 7.47 11.10
CA GLN A 99 -11.45 8.43 11.60
C GLN A 99 -10.98 9.33 10.45
N VAL A 100 -11.19 10.63 10.59
CA VAL A 100 -10.76 11.64 9.63
C VAL A 100 -9.75 12.54 10.30
N GLY A 101 -8.55 12.60 9.74
CA GLY A 101 -7.46 13.45 10.15
C GLY A 101 -7.62 14.89 9.69
N GLY A 102 -6.74 15.74 10.21
CA GLY A 102 -6.75 17.17 9.98
C GLY A 102 -5.61 17.67 9.10
N ASP A 103 -5.10 18.87 9.41
CA ASP A 103 -4.10 19.53 8.56
C ASP A 103 -2.65 19.12 8.87
N LYS A 104 -2.35 18.68 10.10
CA LYS A 104 -1.00 18.30 10.56
C LYS A 104 -0.86 16.79 10.68
N THR A 105 0.17 16.34 11.40
CA THR A 105 0.43 14.92 11.65
C THR A 105 -0.68 14.29 12.49
N ILE A 106 -1.23 13.17 12.05
CA ILE A 106 -2.29 12.45 12.77
C ILE A 106 -1.84 11.03 13.10
N ASN A 107 -2.17 10.55 14.30
CA ASN A 107 -2.04 9.15 14.67
C ASN A 107 -3.44 8.56 14.84
N GLN A 108 -3.82 7.62 13.99
CA GLN A 108 -5.12 6.96 14.00
C GLN A 108 -4.93 5.49 14.34
N THR A 109 -5.61 5.03 15.37
CA THR A 109 -5.70 3.62 15.75
C THR A 109 -7.17 3.25 15.78
N ALA A 110 -7.53 2.21 15.06
CA ALA A 110 -8.88 1.67 15.11
C ALA A 110 -8.84 0.15 15.25
N ILE A 111 -9.59 -0.37 16.23
CA ILE A 111 -9.74 -1.79 16.51
C ILE A 111 -11.19 -2.14 16.25
N SER A 112 -11.47 -2.96 15.25
CA SER A 112 -12.85 -3.21 14.88
C SER A 112 -13.54 -4.19 15.84
N GLY A 113 -12.79 -5.15 16.40
CA GLY A 113 -13.35 -6.15 17.31
C GLY A 113 -13.93 -7.37 16.58
N ASP A 114 -14.89 -8.05 17.21
CA ASP A 114 -15.58 -9.24 16.66
C ASP A 114 -16.91 -8.85 16.00
N GLY A 115 -17.23 -9.46 14.86
CA GLY A 115 -18.44 -9.17 14.06
C GLY A 115 -18.11 -8.71 12.64
N ASN A 116 -19.05 -8.13 11.90
CA ASN A 116 -18.81 -7.69 10.52
C ASN A 116 -18.66 -6.18 10.42
N ASP A 117 -17.44 -5.72 10.64
CA ASP A 117 -17.19 -4.28 10.78
C ASP A 117 -16.74 -3.63 9.49
N THR A 118 -17.03 -2.34 9.42
CA THR A 118 -16.49 -1.45 8.40
C THR A 118 -15.70 -0.34 9.07
N LEU A 119 -14.44 -0.19 8.70
CA LEU A 119 -13.54 0.83 9.24
C LEU A 119 -12.88 1.64 8.13
N TYR A 120 -12.95 2.95 8.30
CA TYR A 120 -12.37 3.94 7.42
C TYR A 120 -11.40 4.83 8.18
N GLN A 121 -10.20 5.02 7.65
CA GLN A 121 -9.26 6.00 8.18
C GLN A 121 -8.71 6.88 7.06
N PHE A 122 -8.78 8.19 7.25
CA PHE A 122 -8.28 9.19 6.31
C PHE A 122 -7.28 10.09 7.02
N GLY A 123 -6.03 10.18 6.53
CA GLY A 123 -4.94 10.90 7.20
C GLY A 123 -5.04 12.43 7.14
N GLY A 124 -5.84 12.99 6.23
CA GLY A 124 -5.98 14.44 6.07
C GLY A 124 -4.89 15.05 5.18
N LYS A 125 -4.36 16.24 5.51
CA LYS A 125 -3.34 16.92 4.68
C LYS A 125 -1.90 16.58 5.08
N GLY A 126 -1.63 16.35 6.37
CA GLY A 126 -0.28 16.15 6.87
C GLY A 126 0.28 14.74 6.64
N ASP A 127 1.37 14.44 7.36
CA ASP A 127 1.87 13.08 7.57
C ASP A 127 0.86 12.28 8.42
N SER A 128 0.81 10.97 8.29
CA SER A 128 -0.15 10.18 9.10
C SER A 128 0.37 8.80 9.44
N ASN A 129 0.06 8.34 10.64
CA ASN A 129 0.20 6.96 11.05
C ASN A 129 -1.20 6.37 11.19
N LEU A 130 -1.55 5.44 10.32
CA LEU A 130 -2.86 4.78 10.28
C LEU A 130 -2.66 3.31 10.63
N PHE A 131 -3.28 2.88 11.73
CA PHE A 131 -3.26 1.50 12.18
C PHE A 131 -4.69 0.98 12.34
N ALA A 132 -4.96 -0.17 11.72
CA ALA A 132 -6.22 -0.88 11.84
C ALA A 132 -5.97 -2.35 12.24
N LEU A 133 -6.77 -2.84 13.18
CA LEU A 133 -6.74 -4.23 13.64
C LEU A 133 -8.16 -4.80 13.67
N GLY A 134 -8.39 -5.89 12.94
CA GLY A 134 -9.61 -6.68 13.01
C GLY A 134 -9.53 -7.81 14.05
N GLY A 135 -10.67 -8.11 14.67
CA GLY A 135 -10.91 -9.37 15.39
C GLY A 135 -11.50 -10.43 14.45
N GLY A 136 -12.47 -11.21 14.93
CA GLY A 136 -13.17 -12.21 14.14
C GLY A 136 -14.31 -11.63 13.29
N GLY A 137 -14.62 -12.28 12.16
CA GLY A 137 -15.72 -11.91 11.27
C GLY A 137 -15.27 -11.14 10.02
N TYR A 138 -16.20 -10.80 9.14
CA TYR A 138 -15.86 -10.18 7.86
C TYR A 138 -15.59 -8.69 8.01
N LYS A 139 -14.35 -8.24 7.75
CA LYS A 139 -13.99 -6.82 7.85
C LYS A 139 -13.91 -6.13 6.50
N ILE A 140 -14.30 -4.87 6.48
CA ILE A 140 -13.98 -3.93 5.40
C ILE A 140 -13.07 -2.85 5.97
N PHE A 141 -11.83 -2.78 5.49
CA PHE A 141 -10.86 -1.77 5.89
C PHE A 141 -10.47 -0.89 4.71
N ILE A 142 -10.59 0.43 4.88
CA ILE A 142 -10.12 1.41 3.91
C ILE A 142 -9.25 2.44 4.63
N GLN A 143 -7.96 2.45 4.31
CA GLN A 143 -7.03 3.49 4.75
C GLN A 143 -6.60 4.38 3.58
N VAL A 144 -6.65 5.68 3.80
CA VAL A 144 -6.19 6.69 2.83
C VAL A 144 -5.20 7.62 3.54
N GLY A 145 -3.94 7.57 3.13
CA GLY A 145 -2.91 8.48 3.59
C GLY A 145 -3.16 9.93 3.15
N GLY A 146 -2.50 10.87 3.82
CA GLY A 146 -2.60 12.30 3.53
C GLY A 146 -1.69 12.77 2.39
N GLN A 147 -1.39 14.08 2.36
CA GLN A 147 -0.49 14.65 1.35
C GLN A 147 1.00 14.52 1.73
N GLY A 148 1.28 14.16 2.99
CA GLY A 148 2.62 13.98 3.55
C GLY A 148 3.21 12.58 3.34
N THR A 149 4.16 12.21 4.20
CA THR A 149 4.71 10.86 4.34
C THR A 149 3.82 10.07 5.30
N ASN A 150 3.24 8.97 4.84
CA ASN A 150 2.29 8.20 5.64
C ASN A 150 2.81 6.78 5.92
N ASN A 151 2.47 6.28 7.11
CA ASN A 151 2.61 4.89 7.49
C ASN A 151 1.22 4.28 7.64
N LEU A 152 0.91 3.30 6.80
CA LEU A 152 -0.37 2.62 6.76
C LEU A 152 -0.16 1.15 7.15
N GLU A 153 -0.89 0.66 8.14
CA GLU A 153 -0.83 -0.72 8.58
C GLU A 153 -2.23 -1.28 8.84
N ILE A 154 -2.55 -2.40 8.19
CA ILE A 154 -3.79 -3.17 8.40
C ILE A 154 -3.45 -4.61 8.79
N TYR A 155 -4.10 -5.07 9.86
CA TYR A 155 -4.21 -6.47 10.22
C TYR A 155 -5.67 -6.90 10.11
N GLY A 156 -5.98 -7.75 9.12
CA GLY A 156 -7.35 -8.09 8.73
C GLY A 156 -8.20 -8.77 9.82
N GLY A 157 -7.58 -9.47 10.77
CA GLY A 157 -8.32 -10.37 11.66
C GLY A 157 -8.77 -11.64 10.94
N GLU A 158 -9.58 -12.47 11.60
CA GLU A 158 -10.08 -13.74 11.05
C GLU A 158 -11.31 -13.49 10.18
N GLY A 159 -11.38 -14.04 8.96
CA GLY A 159 -12.51 -13.84 8.07
C GLY A 159 -12.10 -13.57 6.63
N GLY A 160 -13.04 -13.52 5.70
CA GLY A 160 -12.77 -13.15 4.30
C GLY A 160 -12.81 -11.64 4.10
N ASN A 161 -11.75 -10.93 4.48
CA ASN A 161 -11.78 -9.48 4.60
C ASN A 161 -11.58 -8.78 3.26
N THR A 162 -12.08 -7.56 3.16
CA THR A 162 -11.75 -6.63 2.06
C THR A 162 -10.92 -5.49 2.62
N MET A 163 -9.68 -5.36 2.16
CA MET A 163 -8.73 -4.40 2.71
C MET A 163 -8.11 -3.56 1.60
N GLN A 164 -8.23 -2.25 1.73
CA GLN A 164 -7.72 -1.27 0.78
C GLN A 164 -6.82 -0.26 1.46
N GLN A 165 -5.65 -0.01 0.86
CA GLN A 165 -4.75 1.06 1.28
C GLN A 165 -4.43 1.96 0.09
N TYR A 166 -4.58 3.27 0.29
CA TYR A 166 -4.18 4.30 -0.64
C TYR A 166 -3.10 5.14 0.04
N GLY A 167 -1.87 5.13 -0.49
CA GLY A 167 -0.73 5.80 0.16
C GLY A 167 -0.90 7.32 0.30
N GLY A 168 -1.71 7.95 -0.56
CA GLY A 168 -1.81 9.40 -0.64
C GLY A 168 -0.72 10.00 -1.52
N LEU A 169 -0.35 11.27 -1.31
CA LEU A 169 0.85 11.82 -1.94
C LEU A 169 2.08 11.42 -1.10
N GLY A 170 3.28 11.79 -1.56
CA GLY A 170 4.51 11.60 -0.78
C GLY A 170 5.04 10.17 -0.77
N ASN A 171 6.05 9.93 0.08
CA ASN A 171 6.71 8.64 0.16
C ASN A 171 6.09 7.82 1.29
N ASN A 172 5.35 6.77 0.97
CA ASN A 172 4.57 6.07 1.99
C ASN A 172 5.16 4.71 2.33
N THR A 173 4.97 4.29 3.58
CA THR A 173 5.17 2.91 4.01
C THR A 173 3.81 2.27 4.17
N MET A 174 3.57 1.15 3.49
CA MET A 174 2.29 0.47 3.50
C MET A 174 2.52 -0.98 3.86
N LYS A 175 1.83 -1.47 4.88
CA LYS A 175 1.91 -2.85 5.33
C LYS A 175 0.52 -3.44 5.49
N LEU A 176 0.36 -4.65 4.98
CA LEU A 176 -0.90 -5.36 5.05
C LEU A 176 -0.65 -6.84 5.35
N SER A 177 -1.44 -7.37 6.26
CA SER A 177 -1.54 -8.79 6.56
C SER A 177 -3.01 -9.15 6.75
N GLY A 178 -3.48 -10.20 6.08
CA GLY A 178 -4.67 -10.92 6.57
C GLY A 178 -4.34 -11.69 7.85
N THR A 179 -5.22 -12.59 8.27
CA THR A 179 -4.84 -13.66 9.21
C THR A 179 -5.29 -15.02 8.71
N THR A 180 -6.58 -15.26 8.52
CA THR A 180 -7.14 -16.49 7.99
C THR A 180 -8.40 -16.15 7.21
N GLY A 181 -8.64 -16.86 6.10
CA GLY A 181 -9.79 -16.61 5.23
C GLY A 181 -9.35 -16.35 3.81
N ASN A 182 -10.29 -16.07 2.91
CA ASN A 182 -9.95 -15.64 1.55
C ASN A 182 -10.13 -14.13 1.49
N ASP A 183 -9.02 -13.39 1.55
CA ASP A 183 -9.06 -11.92 1.60
C ASP A 183 -9.03 -11.31 0.19
N VAL A 184 -9.64 -10.14 0.04
CA VAL A 184 -9.47 -9.23 -1.11
C VAL A 184 -8.62 -8.06 -0.66
N ILE A 185 -7.50 -7.86 -1.34
CA ILE A 185 -6.44 -6.97 -0.90
C ILE A 185 -6.07 -6.01 -2.02
N GLU A 186 -6.07 -4.71 -1.71
CA GLU A 186 -5.73 -3.67 -2.66
C GLU A 186 -4.77 -2.67 -2.03
N MET A 187 -3.56 -2.57 -2.57
CA MET A 187 -2.55 -1.62 -2.11
C MET A 187 -2.14 -0.71 -3.26
N TYR A 188 -2.38 0.58 -3.09
CA TYR A 188 -2.14 1.61 -4.09
C TYR A 188 -1.19 2.66 -3.56
N GLY A 189 0.05 2.66 -4.06
CA GLY A 189 1.09 3.59 -3.58
C GLY A 189 0.84 5.06 -3.96
N SER A 190 0.07 5.33 -5.02
CA SER A 190 -0.14 6.70 -5.54
C SER A 190 1.20 7.38 -5.92
N PRO A 191 1.25 8.67 -6.30
CA PRO A 191 2.53 9.31 -6.68
C PRO A 191 3.51 9.42 -5.50
N GLY A 192 4.70 8.83 -5.63
CA GLY A 192 5.80 8.95 -4.67
C GLY A 192 6.73 7.74 -4.65
N ASN A 193 7.74 7.74 -3.78
CA ASN A 193 8.61 6.56 -3.61
C ASN A 193 8.08 5.71 -2.46
N ASN A 194 7.22 4.74 -2.77
CA ASN A 194 6.53 3.96 -1.76
C ASN A 194 7.25 2.64 -1.43
N THR A 195 7.18 2.27 -0.16
CA THR A 195 7.62 0.97 0.36
C THR A 195 6.41 0.16 0.78
N MET A 196 6.13 -0.91 0.04
CA MET A 196 4.99 -1.79 0.29
C MET A 196 5.46 -3.12 0.85
N ILE A 197 4.77 -3.62 1.86
CA ILE A 197 5.03 -4.90 2.50
C ILE A 197 3.73 -5.67 2.56
N TYR A 198 3.71 -6.82 1.88
CA TYR A 198 2.59 -7.74 1.95
C TYR A 198 3.00 -9.02 2.67
N ASN A 199 2.18 -9.44 3.63
CA ASN A 199 2.34 -10.70 4.36
C ASN A 199 1.16 -11.61 3.98
N PRO A 200 1.30 -12.46 2.95
CA PRO A 200 0.31 -13.49 2.66
C PRO A 200 -0.01 -14.33 3.89
N THR A 201 -1.26 -14.75 3.98
CA THR A 201 -1.78 -15.54 5.08
C THR A 201 -2.50 -16.80 4.59
N PRO A 202 -2.79 -17.78 5.48
CA PRO A 202 -3.58 -18.94 5.11
C PRO A 202 -4.92 -18.56 4.46
N GLY A 203 -5.11 -18.98 3.21
CA GLY A 203 -6.20 -18.47 2.40
C GLY A 203 -5.93 -18.62 0.90
N ASN A 204 -6.93 -18.27 0.10
CA ASN A 204 -6.78 -18.01 -1.33
C ASN A 204 -7.05 -16.52 -1.60
N ASP A 205 -6.16 -15.66 -1.13
CA ASP A 205 -6.34 -14.22 -1.22
C ASP A 205 -6.20 -13.75 -2.67
N LEU A 206 -6.90 -12.66 -2.98
CA LEU A 206 -6.76 -11.93 -4.22
C LEU A 206 -6.16 -10.57 -3.90
N ALA A 207 -4.85 -10.42 -4.17
CA ALA A 207 -4.12 -9.19 -3.92
C ALA A 207 -3.81 -8.45 -5.22
N THR A 208 -4.07 -7.14 -5.24
CA THR A 208 -3.65 -6.22 -6.29
C THR A 208 -2.78 -5.13 -5.68
N ILE A 209 -1.53 -5.04 -6.10
CA ILE A 209 -0.55 -4.09 -5.54
C ILE A 209 0.03 -3.23 -6.66
N LEU A 210 -0.34 -1.95 -6.70
CA LEU A 210 0.09 -1.00 -7.72
C LEU A 210 0.92 0.10 -7.08
N GLY A 211 2.19 0.22 -7.46
CA GLY A 211 3.09 1.19 -6.85
C GLY A 211 2.77 2.66 -7.13
N GLY A 212 2.10 2.96 -8.24
CA GLY A 212 1.86 4.34 -8.68
C GLY A 212 3.06 4.98 -9.36
N GLY A 213 3.08 6.31 -9.41
CA GLY A 213 4.22 7.06 -9.94
C GLY A 213 5.41 7.03 -8.96
N GLY A 214 6.63 7.27 -9.44
CA GLY A 214 7.84 7.27 -8.59
C GLY A 214 8.51 5.89 -8.45
N TYR A 215 9.57 5.80 -7.64
CA TYR A 215 10.35 4.58 -7.43
C TYR A 215 9.76 3.75 -6.28
N ASN A 216 8.99 2.73 -6.65
CA ASN A 216 8.21 1.93 -5.71
C ASN A 216 8.82 0.55 -5.47
N THR A 217 8.80 0.08 -4.23
CA THR A 217 9.31 -1.24 -3.85
C THR A 217 8.25 -2.07 -3.13
N LEU A 218 8.25 -3.38 -3.40
CA LEU A 218 7.38 -4.36 -2.75
C LEU A 218 8.23 -5.46 -2.11
N THR A 219 7.94 -5.76 -0.85
CA THR A 219 8.42 -6.96 -0.16
C THR A 219 7.24 -7.89 0.12
N ILE A 220 7.35 -9.15 -0.29
CA ILE A 220 6.37 -10.20 0.02
C ILE A 220 7.04 -11.18 0.98
N ASN A 221 6.53 -11.30 2.21
CA ASN A 221 7.05 -12.24 3.19
C ASN A 221 6.28 -13.56 3.10
N LYS A 222 6.87 -14.61 2.50
CA LYS A 222 6.18 -15.87 2.18
C LYS A 222 5.49 -16.52 3.39
N ARG A 223 6.14 -16.55 4.55
CA ARG A 223 5.58 -17.06 5.84
C ARG A 223 4.85 -18.41 5.73
N GLY A 224 5.44 -19.35 5.01
CA GLY A 224 4.92 -20.70 4.79
C GLY A 224 3.86 -20.79 3.70
N GLN A 225 3.35 -19.67 3.20
CA GLN A 225 2.22 -19.64 2.26
C GLN A 225 2.62 -20.00 0.83
N SER A 226 1.63 -20.49 0.08
CA SER A 226 1.70 -20.70 -1.37
C SER A 226 1.01 -19.55 -2.07
N PHE A 227 1.58 -19.07 -3.16
CA PHE A 227 0.96 -18.02 -3.97
C PHE A 227 1.54 -17.97 -5.38
N THR A 228 0.76 -17.34 -6.28
CA THR A 228 1.19 -16.98 -7.62
C THR A 228 1.30 -15.46 -7.74
N LEU A 229 2.51 -14.96 -7.99
CA LEU A 229 2.78 -13.56 -8.31
C LEU A 229 2.72 -13.36 -9.83
N LYS A 230 1.89 -12.43 -10.28
CA LYS A 230 1.68 -12.10 -11.69
C LYS A 230 1.88 -10.62 -11.93
N ASP A 231 2.30 -10.25 -13.13
CA ASP A 231 2.17 -8.88 -13.58
C ASP A 231 0.73 -8.53 -13.99
N TYR A 232 0.51 -7.27 -14.34
CA TYR A 232 -0.81 -6.77 -14.72
C TYR A 232 -1.36 -7.39 -16.02
N GLN A 233 -0.51 -7.97 -16.87
CA GLN A 233 -0.94 -8.70 -18.07
C GLN A 233 -1.27 -10.18 -17.78
N GLY A 234 -1.15 -10.61 -16.52
CA GLY A 234 -1.41 -11.98 -16.09
C GLY A 234 -0.23 -12.94 -16.29
N ARG A 235 0.94 -12.45 -16.70
CA ARG A 235 2.14 -13.29 -16.83
C ARG A 235 2.68 -13.60 -15.44
N VAL A 236 2.97 -14.88 -15.19
CA VAL A 236 3.53 -15.33 -13.91
C VAL A 236 4.97 -14.83 -13.79
N LEU A 237 5.24 -14.06 -12.74
CA LEU A 237 6.57 -13.57 -12.38
C LEU A 237 7.29 -14.53 -11.44
N PHE A 238 6.54 -15.11 -10.50
CA PHE A 238 7.02 -16.05 -9.50
C PHE A 238 5.87 -16.89 -8.96
N GLN A 239 6.14 -18.13 -8.55
CA GLN A 239 5.18 -18.99 -7.90
C GLN A 239 5.86 -19.83 -6.83
N THR A 240 5.18 -20.05 -5.72
CA THR A 240 5.61 -20.97 -4.67
C THR A 240 4.45 -21.87 -4.24
N GLY A 241 4.72 -23.16 -4.10
CA GLY A 241 3.70 -24.18 -3.81
C GLY A 241 2.71 -24.41 -4.96
N ALA A 242 1.73 -25.28 -4.70
CA ALA A 242 0.61 -25.56 -5.59
C ALA A 242 -0.64 -24.84 -5.07
N GLY A 243 -1.18 -23.89 -5.83
CA GLY A 243 -2.35 -23.10 -5.43
C GLY A 243 -2.03 -21.93 -4.47
N GLY A 244 -3.03 -21.54 -3.68
CA GLY A 244 -2.97 -20.42 -2.74
C GLY A 244 -3.31 -19.07 -3.37
N SER A 245 -2.88 -17.99 -2.71
CA SER A 245 -3.24 -16.62 -3.07
C SER A 245 -2.71 -16.22 -4.47
N THR A 246 -3.43 -15.32 -5.14
CA THR A 246 -2.97 -14.67 -6.37
C THR A 246 -2.62 -13.23 -6.09
N ILE A 247 -1.41 -12.82 -6.47
CA ILE A 247 -0.91 -11.46 -6.27
C ILE A 247 -0.63 -10.85 -7.64
N THR A 248 -1.38 -9.83 -8.02
CA THR A 248 -1.19 -9.07 -9.26
C THR A 248 -0.45 -7.78 -8.94
N VAL A 249 0.60 -7.48 -9.69
CA VAL A 249 1.44 -6.32 -9.42
C VAL A 249 1.71 -5.45 -10.65
N ALA A 250 1.83 -4.14 -10.43
CA ALA A 250 2.27 -3.20 -11.46
C ALA A 250 2.92 -1.95 -10.85
N ASN A 251 3.59 -1.16 -11.69
CA ASN A 251 4.23 0.10 -11.32
C ASN A 251 5.29 -0.02 -10.21
N LEU A 252 5.92 -1.19 -10.12
CA LEU A 252 6.96 -1.51 -9.14
C LEU A 252 8.33 -1.51 -9.80
N HIS A 253 9.30 -0.90 -9.13
CA HIS A 253 10.70 -0.88 -9.56
C HIS A 253 11.51 -1.97 -8.88
N ARG A 254 11.07 -2.46 -7.72
CA ARG A 254 11.70 -3.62 -7.08
C ARG A 254 10.66 -4.49 -6.42
N ILE A 255 10.74 -5.79 -6.64
CA ILE A 255 9.98 -6.78 -5.87
C ILE A 255 10.97 -7.72 -5.23
N THR A 256 10.79 -8.01 -3.94
CA THR A 256 11.55 -9.04 -3.23
C THR A 256 10.58 -9.99 -2.57
N VAL A 257 10.69 -11.29 -2.84
CA VAL A 257 10.01 -12.32 -2.05
C VAL A 257 11.00 -12.88 -1.06
N ILE A 258 10.65 -12.82 0.22
CA ILE A 258 11.43 -13.39 1.32
C ILE A 258 10.87 -14.77 1.65
N GLY A 259 11.73 -15.78 1.61
CA GLY A 259 11.39 -17.15 1.99
C GLY A 259 11.33 -17.35 3.50
N ASP A 260 10.94 -18.55 3.91
CA ASP A 260 10.65 -18.88 5.33
C ASP A 260 11.90 -18.85 6.22
N ASN A 261 13.10 -18.88 5.61
CA ASN A 261 14.39 -18.72 6.28
C ASN A 261 14.85 -17.25 6.40
N GLY A 262 13.99 -16.29 6.06
CA GLY A 262 14.30 -14.86 6.09
C GLY A 262 15.20 -14.36 4.95
N LYS A 263 15.52 -15.20 3.95
CA LYS A 263 16.36 -14.82 2.80
C LYS A 263 15.52 -14.57 1.55
N PRO A 264 15.97 -13.68 0.64
CA PRO A 264 15.32 -13.53 -0.67
C PRO A 264 15.32 -14.84 -1.46
N ILE A 265 14.16 -15.22 -1.99
CA ILE A 265 13.97 -16.36 -2.90
C ILE A 265 13.55 -15.92 -4.31
N TYR A 266 13.16 -14.66 -4.46
CA TYR A 266 12.90 -14.02 -5.75
C TYR A 266 13.17 -12.52 -5.64
N THR A 267 13.79 -11.96 -6.67
CA THR A 267 13.97 -10.52 -6.82
C THR A 267 13.66 -10.11 -8.25
N TYR A 268 12.78 -9.13 -8.41
CA TYR A 268 12.58 -8.40 -9.66
C TYR A 268 13.25 -7.03 -9.55
N ASN A 269 14.06 -6.66 -10.54
CA ASN A 269 14.67 -5.34 -10.67
C ASN A 269 14.85 -5.01 -12.17
N PRO A 270 14.01 -4.14 -12.77
CA PRO A 270 14.15 -3.76 -14.16
C PRO A 270 15.46 -2.99 -14.35
N GLY A 271 16.35 -3.53 -15.18
CA GLY A 271 17.69 -2.99 -15.43
C GLY A 271 18.84 -3.84 -14.89
N ILE A 272 18.54 -4.86 -14.08
CA ILE A 272 19.48 -5.94 -13.75
C ILE A 272 18.93 -7.22 -14.37
N VAL A 273 19.68 -7.82 -15.30
CA VAL A 273 19.34 -9.14 -15.86
C VAL A 273 19.05 -10.08 -14.69
N PRO A 274 17.88 -10.76 -14.64
CA PRO A 274 17.57 -11.66 -13.54
C PRO A 274 18.66 -12.72 -13.42
N THR A 275 19.44 -12.68 -12.34
CA THR A 275 20.22 -13.84 -11.94
C THR A 275 19.22 -14.81 -11.34
N SER A 276 18.74 -15.78 -12.15
CA SER A 276 18.03 -16.91 -11.59
C SER A 276 18.96 -17.56 -10.57
N ILE A 277 18.61 -17.50 -9.29
CA ILE A 277 19.20 -18.39 -8.31
C ILE A 277 18.61 -19.75 -8.70
N ALA A 278 19.42 -20.59 -9.35
CA ALA A 278 18.97 -21.87 -9.86
C ALA A 278 18.21 -22.62 -8.75
N PRO A 279 17.06 -23.24 -9.05
CA PRO A 279 16.49 -24.18 -8.10
C PRO A 279 17.57 -25.23 -7.82
N LEU A 280 17.89 -25.40 -6.54
CA LEU A 280 18.70 -26.52 -6.08
C LEU A 280 17.92 -27.78 -6.51
N LEU A 281 18.32 -28.39 -7.63
CA LEU A 281 17.90 -29.74 -7.98
C LEU A 281 18.35 -30.62 -6.82
N LEU A 282 17.41 -30.98 -5.95
CA LEU A 282 17.59 -32.10 -5.05
C LEU A 282 17.44 -33.37 -5.90
N LEU A 283 18.52 -33.74 -6.59
CA LEU A 283 18.70 -35.08 -7.15
C LEU A 283 19.35 -35.94 -6.07
N GLY A 284 18.60 -36.93 -5.57
CA GLY A 284 19.10 -38.19 -5.01
C GLY A 284 19.67 -38.14 -3.60
N ASN A 285 18.94 -38.72 -2.65
CA ASN A 285 19.10 -40.13 -2.28
C ASN A 285 17.79 -40.68 -1.71
#